data_AF-A0A0L0VNL8-F1
#
_entry.id   AF-A0A0L0VNL8-F1
#
_cell.length_a   1.000
_cell.length_b   1.000
_cell.length_c   1.000
_cell.angle_alpha   90.00
_cell.angle_beta   90.00
_cell.angle_gamma   90.00
#
_symmetry.space_group_name_H-M   'P 1'
#
loop_
_entity.id
_entity.type
_entity.pdbx_description
1 polymer ?
#
loop_
_entity_poly.entity_id
_entity_poly.type
_entity_poly.pdbx_seq_one_letter_code
_entity_poly.pdbx_strand_id
1 'polypeptide(L)'
;MVSFNIIATLSIAVAFAVAHPLNEQLVGRQINSVTTTESAVSSYQYLSRQFSSLRQGIENGQYTASEAREQFQSISQQASTTITALNNCLQCYPGASSVLSQSASQAYSEMSSLVQISNQRYGQQSGNVIAPLTQLDAPLQQNLNAFSRYGVTPQRIIPPTFLPTLTQAGFGRTAQFASANSVNNRFGSTHFAN
;
A
#
# COMPACT_ATOMS: atom_id res chain seq x y z
N MET A 1 -6.70 55.92 9.58
CA MET A 1 -6.04 54.61 9.34
C MET A 1 -6.85 53.54 10.05
N VAL A 2 -7.65 52.74 9.33
CA VAL A 2 -7.88 51.32 9.61
C VAL A 2 -8.26 50.69 8.28
N SER A 3 -7.55 49.63 7.93
CA SER A 3 -7.58 48.95 6.65
C SER A 3 -8.13 47.52 6.80
N PHE A 4 -8.54 46.96 5.67
CA PHE A 4 -8.69 45.52 5.35
C PHE A 4 -9.93 44.81 5.94
N ASN A 5 -10.54 43.80 5.32
CA ASN A 5 -10.10 42.81 4.34
C ASN A 5 -11.28 42.39 3.44
N ILE A 6 -11.06 42.32 2.12
CA ILE A 6 -11.97 41.63 1.19
C ILE A 6 -11.65 40.14 1.30
N ILE A 7 -12.56 39.34 1.86
CA ILE A 7 -12.45 37.87 1.82
C ILE A 7 -13.08 37.40 0.52
N ALA A 8 -12.23 37.18 -0.49
CA ALA A 8 -12.62 36.46 -1.69
C ALA A 8 -12.58 34.96 -1.38
N THR A 9 -13.74 34.36 -1.12
CA THR A 9 -13.89 32.90 -1.11
C THR A 9 -13.78 32.37 -2.53
N LEU A 10 -12.61 31.86 -2.91
CA LEU A 10 -12.46 31.00 -4.09
C LEU A 10 -13.03 29.62 -3.75
N SER A 11 -14.27 29.37 -4.13
CA SER A 11 -14.85 28.03 -4.21
C SER A 11 -14.26 27.33 -5.43
N ILE A 12 -13.21 26.53 -5.24
CA ILE A 12 -12.72 25.63 -6.28
C ILE A 12 -13.67 24.43 -6.34
N ALA A 13 -14.68 24.53 -7.19
CA ALA A 13 -15.46 23.38 -7.65
C ALA A 13 -14.64 22.64 -8.70
N VAL A 14 -13.93 21.58 -8.30
CA VAL A 14 -13.42 20.60 -9.28
C VAL A 14 -14.51 19.56 -9.49
N ALA A 15 -15.20 19.68 -10.62
CA ALA A 15 -16.04 18.64 -11.16
C ALA A 15 -15.13 17.50 -11.63
N PHE A 16 -15.03 16.43 -10.84
CA PHE A 16 -14.38 15.19 -11.27
C PHE A 16 -15.34 14.43 -12.19
N ALA A 17 -15.28 14.76 -13.48
CA ALA A 17 -15.94 13.97 -14.52
C ALA A 17 -14.89 13.08 -15.21
N VAL A 18 -14.58 11.94 -14.59
CA VAL A 18 -14.11 10.76 -15.32
C VAL A 18 -14.84 9.56 -14.71
N ALA A 19 -15.90 9.14 -15.38
CA ALA A 19 -16.72 8.02 -14.98
C ALA A 19 -15.93 6.71 -15.07
N HIS A 20 -15.71 6.09 -13.91
CA HIS A 20 -15.88 4.66 -13.73
C HIS A 20 -16.61 4.45 -12.39
N PRO A 21 -17.84 3.89 -12.37
CA PRO A 21 -18.56 3.66 -11.14
C PRO A 21 -17.92 2.46 -10.43
N LEU A 22 -16.87 2.70 -9.64
CA LEU A 22 -16.41 1.72 -8.67
C LEU A 22 -17.35 1.74 -7.47
N ASN A 23 -18.55 1.20 -7.67
CA ASN A 23 -19.32 0.49 -6.65
C ASN A 23 -19.25 1.14 -5.25
N GLU A 24 -19.51 2.46 -5.17
CA GLU A 24 -19.22 3.27 -3.98
C GLU A 24 -19.99 2.79 -2.75
N GLN A 25 -21.09 2.07 -2.97
CA GLN A 25 -21.96 1.54 -1.92
C GLN A 25 -21.43 0.29 -1.21
N LEU A 26 -20.53 -0.47 -1.83
CA LEU A 26 -19.94 -1.67 -1.20
C LEU A 26 -18.61 -1.38 -0.51
N VAL A 27 -17.85 -0.38 -0.97
CA VAL A 27 -16.52 -0.07 -0.45
C VAL A 27 -16.57 0.87 0.77
N GLY A 28 -17.45 1.88 0.75
CA GLY A 28 -17.53 2.89 1.82
C GLY A 28 -18.00 2.37 3.18
N ARG A 29 -18.62 1.18 3.23
CA ARG A 29 -19.09 0.57 4.48
C ARG A 29 -18.12 -0.44 5.11
N GLN A 30 -17.17 -0.98 4.36
CA GLN A 30 -16.39 -2.15 4.79
C GLN A 30 -15.06 -1.80 5.48
N ILE A 31 -14.54 -0.58 5.31
CA ILE A 31 -13.23 -0.16 5.86
C ILE A 31 -13.30 0.16 7.36
N ASN A 32 -14.49 0.46 7.91
CA ASN A 32 -14.66 0.89 9.30
C ASN A 32 -14.60 -0.24 10.34
N SER A 33 -14.52 -1.51 9.92
CA SER A 33 -14.31 -2.60 10.87
C SER A 33 -13.63 -3.79 10.21
N VAL A 34 -12.29 -3.75 10.12
CA VAL A 34 -11.49 -4.96 9.90
C VAL A 34 -11.50 -5.74 11.23
N THR A 35 -12.41 -6.69 11.35
CA THR A 35 -12.62 -7.46 12.59
C THR A 35 -12.51 -8.97 12.39
N THR A 36 -12.52 -9.43 11.14
CA THR A 36 -12.47 -10.85 10.76
C THR A 36 -11.51 -11.10 9.61
N THR A 37 -11.11 -12.36 9.42
CA THR A 37 -10.24 -12.76 8.30
C THR A 37 -10.84 -12.40 6.94
N GLU A 38 -12.17 -12.52 6.77
CA GLU A 38 -12.86 -12.17 5.51
C GLU A 38 -12.82 -10.67 5.22
N SER A 39 -13.01 -9.82 6.25
CA SER A 39 -12.90 -8.37 6.09
C SER A 39 -11.44 -7.95 5.86
N ALA A 40 -10.46 -8.66 6.43
CA ALA A 40 -9.05 -8.48 6.11
C ALA A 40 -8.71 -8.86 4.66
N VAL A 41 -9.18 -10.02 4.19
CA VAL A 41 -9.06 -10.45 2.78
C VAL A 41 -9.65 -9.38 1.84
N SER A 42 -10.87 -8.91 2.13
CA SER A 42 -11.55 -7.89 1.34
C SER A 42 -10.78 -6.58 1.30
N SER A 43 -10.13 -6.22 2.42
CA SER A 43 -9.30 -5.02 2.53
C SER A 43 -8.04 -5.11 1.66
N TYR A 44 -7.35 -6.25 1.64
CA TYR A 44 -6.21 -6.44 0.72
C TYR A 44 -6.64 -6.44 -0.75
N GLN A 45 -7.76 -7.07 -1.08
CA GLN A 45 -8.31 -7.05 -2.45
C GLN A 45 -8.69 -5.63 -2.88
N TYR A 46 -9.23 -4.82 -1.96
CA TYR A 46 -9.47 -3.41 -2.21
C TYR A 46 -8.17 -2.65 -2.49
N LEU A 47 -7.15 -2.80 -1.65
CA LEU A 47 -5.83 -2.16 -1.88
C LEU A 47 -5.22 -2.57 -3.21
N SER A 48 -5.26 -3.87 -3.54
CA SER A 48 -4.79 -4.39 -4.82
C SER A 48 -5.48 -3.71 -6.00
N ARG A 49 -6.81 -3.55 -5.97
CA ARG A 49 -7.56 -2.84 -7.02
C ARG A 49 -7.18 -1.37 -7.12
N GLN A 50 -7.04 -0.68 -5.99
CA GLN A 50 -6.65 0.74 -5.99
C GLN A 50 -5.24 0.93 -6.58
N PHE A 51 -4.27 0.12 -6.15
CA PHE A 51 -2.89 0.18 -6.68
C PHE A 51 -2.86 -0.16 -8.17
N SER A 52 -3.58 -1.21 -8.58
CA SER A 52 -3.65 -1.62 -9.98
C SER A 52 -4.30 -0.55 -10.87
N SER A 53 -5.37 0.09 -10.39
CA SER A 53 -6.05 1.17 -11.13
C SER A 53 -5.12 2.36 -11.35
N LEU A 54 -4.43 2.83 -10.30
CA LEU A 54 -3.47 3.92 -10.45
C LEU A 54 -2.30 3.53 -11.35
N ARG A 55 -1.80 2.30 -11.21
CA ARG A 55 -0.71 1.76 -12.04
C ARG A 55 -1.08 1.81 -13.52
N GLN A 56 -2.26 1.30 -13.87
CA GLN A 56 -2.76 1.30 -15.25
C GLN A 56 -2.94 2.72 -15.78
N GLY A 57 -3.41 3.66 -14.97
CA GLY A 57 -3.54 5.05 -15.41
C GLY A 57 -2.20 5.73 -15.68
N ILE A 58 -1.19 5.49 -14.82
CA ILE A 58 0.19 5.98 -15.04
C ILE A 58 0.80 5.34 -16.30
N GLU A 59 0.64 4.01 -16.46
CA GLU A 59 1.12 3.23 -17.59
C GLU A 59 0.54 3.76 -18.92
N ASN A 60 -0.75 4.06 -18.93
CA ASN A 60 -1.46 4.61 -20.08
C ASN A 60 -1.22 6.12 -20.28
N GLY A 61 -0.37 6.75 -19.46
CA GLY A 61 -0.04 8.17 -19.57
C GLY A 61 -1.21 9.12 -19.22
N GLN A 62 -2.19 8.66 -18.45
CA GLN A 62 -3.38 9.43 -18.06
C GLN A 62 -3.08 10.57 -17.09
N TYR A 63 -1.93 10.55 -16.43
CA TYR A 63 -1.56 11.52 -15.41
C TYR A 63 -0.21 12.18 -15.72
N THR A 64 -0.17 13.50 -15.63
CA THR A 64 1.08 14.25 -15.45
C THR A 64 1.73 13.90 -14.11
N ALA A 65 2.99 14.31 -13.92
CA ALA A 65 3.70 14.03 -12.66
C ALA A 65 3.02 14.67 -11.43
N SER A 66 2.46 15.87 -11.56
CA SER A 66 1.74 16.53 -10.47
C SER A 66 0.44 15.81 -10.12
N GLU A 67 -0.36 15.44 -11.14
CA GLU A 67 -1.60 14.68 -10.94
C GLU A 67 -1.32 13.31 -10.34
N ALA A 68 -0.28 12.61 -10.83
CA ALA A 68 0.12 11.33 -10.27
C ALA A 68 0.53 11.45 -8.80
N ARG A 69 1.23 12.52 -8.42
CA ARG A 69 1.58 12.79 -7.01
C ARG A 69 0.32 12.97 -6.15
N GLU A 70 -0.69 13.67 -6.64
CA GLU A 70 -1.97 13.83 -5.93
C GLU A 70 -2.69 12.48 -5.79
N GLN A 71 -2.70 11.65 -6.83
CA GLN A 71 -3.23 10.29 -6.75
C GLN A 71 -2.46 9.44 -5.74
N PHE A 72 -1.12 9.52 -5.72
CA PHE A 72 -0.29 8.87 -4.72
C PHE A 72 -0.59 9.36 -3.31
N GLN A 73 -0.85 10.65 -3.12
CA GLN A 73 -1.24 11.19 -1.83
C GLN A 73 -2.60 10.67 -1.35
N SER A 74 -3.59 10.60 -2.25
CA SER A 74 -4.93 10.07 -1.94
C SER A 74 -4.88 8.59 -1.58
N ILE A 75 -4.26 7.76 -2.44
CA ILE A 75 -4.18 6.32 -2.21
C ILE A 75 -3.34 5.99 -0.98
N SER A 76 -2.29 6.77 -0.71
CA SER A 76 -1.45 6.54 0.46
C SER A 76 -2.20 6.81 1.77
N GLN A 77 -3.09 7.81 1.82
CA GLN A 77 -3.94 8.03 2.99
C GLN A 77 -4.93 6.88 3.19
N GLN A 78 -5.60 6.46 2.11
CA GLN A 78 -6.56 5.34 2.14
C GLN A 78 -5.88 4.03 2.56
N ALA A 79 -4.71 3.75 1.98
CA ALA A 79 -3.91 2.59 2.31
C ALA A 79 -3.44 2.63 3.77
N SER A 80 -2.98 3.79 4.26
CA SER A 80 -2.53 3.94 5.65
C SER A 80 -3.65 3.60 6.64
N THR A 81 -4.86 4.13 6.41
CA THR A 81 -6.04 3.81 7.22
C THR A 81 -6.36 2.31 7.18
N THR A 82 -6.38 1.72 5.98
CA THR A 82 -6.73 0.31 5.79
C THR A 82 -5.70 -0.62 6.44
N ILE A 83 -4.41 -0.36 6.24
CA ILE A 83 -3.31 -1.15 6.82
C ILE A 83 -3.28 -1.00 8.34
N THR A 84 -3.56 0.19 8.86
CA THR A 84 -3.67 0.40 10.32
C THR A 84 -4.83 -0.42 10.90
N ALA A 85 -6.00 -0.44 10.23
CA ALA A 85 -7.12 -1.28 10.64
C ALA A 85 -6.77 -2.78 10.58
N LEU A 86 -6.09 -3.22 9.52
CA LEU A 86 -5.54 -4.58 9.40
C LEU A 86 -4.57 -4.92 10.54
N ASN A 87 -3.70 -3.99 10.93
CA ASN A 87 -2.74 -4.19 12.01
C ASN A 87 -3.39 -4.30 13.38
N ASN A 88 -4.54 -3.64 13.58
CA ASN A 88 -5.31 -3.69 14.82
C ASN A 88 -6.19 -4.94 14.94
N CYS A 89 -6.41 -5.68 13.85
CA CYS A 89 -7.17 -6.93 13.87
C CYS A 89 -6.28 -8.14 14.19
N LEU A 90 -5.84 -8.28 15.44
CA LEU A 90 -4.98 -9.42 15.82
C LEU A 90 -5.65 -10.77 15.58
N GLN A 91 -6.98 -10.87 15.71
CA GLN A 91 -7.73 -12.10 15.40
C GLN A 91 -7.87 -12.41 13.90
N CYS A 92 -7.44 -11.53 13.00
CA CYS A 92 -7.48 -11.78 11.56
C CYS A 92 -6.34 -12.70 11.08
N TYR A 93 -5.29 -12.88 11.88
CA TYR A 93 -4.06 -13.61 11.51
C TYR A 93 -3.88 -15.04 12.09
N PRO A 94 -4.53 -15.48 13.19
CA PRO A 94 -4.42 -16.85 13.67
C PRO A 94 -4.88 -17.83 12.58
N GLY A 95 -3.97 -18.70 12.15
CA GLY A 95 -4.21 -19.62 11.04
C GLY A 95 -4.20 -18.98 9.66
N ALA A 96 -3.57 -17.79 9.51
CA ALA A 96 -3.45 -16.99 8.29
C ALA A 96 -3.63 -17.84 7.04
N SER A 97 -4.88 -17.89 6.60
CA SER A 97 -5.29 -18.83 5.57
C SER A 97 -4.46 -18.57 4.32
N SER A 98 -4.27 -19.61 3.51
CA SER A 98 -3.64 -19.45 2.19
C SER A 98 -4.25 -18.26 1.43
N VAL A 99 -5.56 -18.04 1.57
CA VAL A 99 -6.31 -16.94 0.97
C VAL A 99 -5.92 -15.56 1.52
N LEU A 100 -5.79 -15.39 2.84
CA LEU A 100 -5.35 -14.12 3.43
C LEU A 100 -3.93 -13.77 2.96
N SER A 101 -3.02 -14.73 3.02
CA SER A 101 -1.64 -14.57 2.60
C SER A 101 -1.53 -14.25 1.10
N GLN A 102 -2.31 -14.93 0.26
CA GLN A 102 -2.38 -14.67 -1.18
C GLN A 102 -2.93 -13.26 -1.47
N SER A 103 -4.00 -12.85 -0.80
CA SER A 103 -4.61 -11.53 -1.01
C SER A 103 -3.67 -10.41 -0.59
N ALA A 104 -2.98 -10.57 0.54
CA ALA A 104 -1.93 -9.66 0.95
C ALA A 104 -0.80 -9.63 -0.09
N SER A 105 -0.34 -10.80 -0.52
CA SER A 105 0.74 -10.90 -1.51
C SER A 105 0.40 -10.18 -2.82
N GLN A 106 -0.85 -10.29 -3.27
CA GLN A 106 -1.32 -9.59 -4.45
C GLN A 106 -1.32 -8.06 -4.25
N ALA A 107 -1.74 -7.57 -3.08
CA ALA A 107 -1.71 -6.14 -2.76
C ALA A 107 -0.26 -5.58 -2.73
N TYR A 108 0.67 -6.29 -2.08
CA TYR A 108 2.08 -5.92 -2.06
C TYR A 108 2.72 -5.96 -3.44
N SER A 109 2.32 -6.93 -4.28
CA SER A 109 2.77 -7.04 -5.67
C SER A 109 2.29 -5.86 -6.52
N GLU A 110 1.02 -5.49 -6.43
CA GLU A 110 0.49 -4.33 -7.16
C GLU A 110 1.10 -3.01 -6.68
N MET A 111 1.35 -2.85 -5.37
CA MET A 111 2.06 -1.69 -4.85
C MET A 111 3.50 -1.59 -5.40
N SER A 112 4.21 -2.72 -5.45
CA SER A 112 5.56 -2.78 -6.01
C SER A 112 5.56 -2.41 -7.50
N SER A 113 4.65 -3.00 -8.28
CA SER A 113 4.50 -2.71 -9.71
C SER A 113 4.11 -1.25 -9.97
N LEU A 114 3.26 -0.65 -9.11
CA LEU A 114 2.89 0.75 -9.17
C LEU A 114 4.11 1.67 -8.99
N VAL A 115 4.97 1.39 -8.02
CA VAL A 115 6.22 2.15 -7.82
C VAL A 115 7.15 1.98 -9.03
N GLN A 116 7.28 0.75 -9.54
CA GLN A 116 8.12 0.46 -10.70
C GLN A 116 7.69 1.23 -11.95
N ILE A 117 6.40 1.19 -12.29
CA ILE A 117 5.91 1.90 -13.47
C ILE A 117 6.07 3.42 -13.31
N SER A 118 5.92 3.93 -12.09
CA SER A 118 6.10 5.36 -11.80
C SER A 118 7.55 5.79 -11.96
N ASN A 119 8.50 4.95 -11.53
CA ASN A 119 9.92 5.18 -11.79
C ASN A 119 10.23 5.20 -13.29
N GLN A 120 9.66 4.26 -14.05
CA GLN A 120 9.85 4.19 -15.50
C GLN A 120 9.23 5.39 -16.22
N ARG A 121 8.02 5.81 -15.83
CA ARG A 121 7.25 6.85 -16.51
C ARG A 121 7.78 8.26 -16.23
N TYR A 122 8.12 8.55 -14.98
CA TYR A 122 8.46 9.91 -14.54
C TYR A 122 9.96 10.16 -14.39
N GLY A 123 10.79 9.13 -14.50
CA GLY A 123 12.26 9.24 -14.49
C GLY A 123 12.75 10.03 -13.27
N GLN A 124 13.46 11.14 -13.51
CA GLN A 124 14.02 11.97 -12.44
C GLN A 124 12.97 12.56 -11.49
N GLN A 125 11.73 12.74 -11.94
CA GLN A 125 10.65 13.27 -11.09
C GLN A 125 10.03 12.20 -10.19
N SER A 126 10.33 10.91 -10.42
CA SER A 126 9.63 9.80 -9.76
C SER A 126 9.72 9.88 -8.23
N GLY A 127 10.88 10.26 -7.69
CA GLY A 127 11.08 10.40 -6.25
C GLY A 127 10.09 11.39 -5.62
N ASN A 128 9.80 12.51 -6.29
CA ASN A 128 8.78 13.45 -5.85
C ASN A 128 7.36 12.91 -6.07
N VAL A 129 7.12 12.18 -7.15
CA VAL A 129 5.80 11.60 -7.44
C VAL A 129 5.41 10.54 -6.40
N ILE A 130 6.33 9.64 -6.04
CA ILE A 130 6.08 8.52 -5.13
C ILE A 130 6.27 8.87 -3.66
N ALA A 131 6.88 10.02 -3.33
CA ALA A 131 7.14 10.44 -1.96
C ALA A 131 5.94 10.27 -0.99
N PRO A 132 4.68 10.55 -1.38
CA PRO A 132 3.54 10.36 -0.47
C PRO A 132 3.36 8.91 0.00
N LEU A 133 3.84 7.90 -0.74
CA LEU A 133 3.77 6.49 -0.31
C LEU A 133 4.66 6.18 0.89
N THR A 134 5.72 6.97 1.14
CA THR A 134 6.67 6.71 2.23
C THR A 134 6.01 6.68 3.62
N GLN A 135 4.86 7.34 3.80
CA GLN A 135 4.10 7.27 5.06
C GLN A 135 3.59 5.85 5.38
N LEU A 136 3.54 4.95 4.39
CA LEU A 136 3.17 3.56 4.57
C LEU A 136 4.30 2.70 5.14
N ASP A 137 5.53 3.22 5.25
CA ASP A 137 6.68 2.40 5.66
C ASP A 137 6.48 1.75 7.05
N ALA A 138 6.08 2.51 8.07
CA ALA A 138 5.84 1.93 9.39
C ALA A 138 4.60 1.00 9.43
N PRO A 139 3.43 1.38 8.89
CA PRO A 139 2.27 0.50 8.83
C PRO A 139 2.53 -0.83 8.10
N LEU A 140 3.24 -0.82 6.97
CA LEU A 140 3.56 -2.04 6.21
C LEU A 140 4.54 -2.92 6.95
N GLN A 141 5.57 -2.35 7.57
CA GLN A 141 6.49 -3.11 8.41
C GLN A 141 5.75 -3.82 9.55
N GLN A 142 4.83 -3.12 10.23
CA GLN A 142 3.99 -3.71 11.26
C GLN A 142 3.09 -4.82 10.72
N ASN A 143 2.55 -4.65 9.51
CA ASN A 143 1.70 -5.63 8.85
C ASN A 143 2.44 -6.92 8.51
N LEU A 144 3.65 -6.81 7.95
CA LEU A 144 4.52 -7.97 7.70
C LEU A 144 4.95 -8.66 9.01
N ASN A 145 5.15 -7.90 10.08
CA ASN A 145 5.42 -8.45 11.40
C ASN A 145 4.23 -9.22 11.98
N ALA A 146 2.99 -8.75 11.74
CA ALA A 146 1.79 -9.50 12.10
C ALA A 146 1.78 -10.88 11.41
N PHE A 147 1.97 -10.95 10.10
CA PHE A 147 2.09 -12.23 9.38
C PHE A 147 3.18 -13.14 9.97
N SER A 148 4.36 -12.58 10.24
CA SER A 148 5.49 -13.36 10.79
C SER A 148 5.18 -13.95 12.17
N ARG A 149 4.45 -13.23 13.04
CA ARG A 149 4.07 -13.70 14.38
C ARG A 149 3.14 -14.90 14.33
N TYR A 150 2.39 -15.05 13.24
CA TYR A 150 1.44 -16.15 13.03
C TYR A 150 1.95 -17.20 12.04
N GLY A 151 3.27 -17.30 11.86
CA GLY A 151 3.93 -18.38 11.12
C GLY A 151 3.96 -18.19 9.60
N VAL A 152 3.52 -17.04 9.08
CA VAL A 152 3.65 -16.72 7.66
C VAL A 152 4.89 -15.89 7.44
N THR A 153 5.87 -16.51 6.80
CA THR A 153 7.11 -15.87 6.42
C THR A 153 6.87 -14.66 5.49
N PRO A 154 7.48 -13.49 5.74
CA PRO A 154 7.34 -12.31 4.88
C PRO A 154 7.65 -12.57 3.40
N GLN A 155 8.60 -13.46 3.07
CA GLN A 155 8.92 -13.84 1.68
C GLN A 155 7.78 -14.53 0.93
N ARG A 156 6.78 -15.09 1.63
CA ARG A 156 5.58 -15.64 0.99
C ARG A 156 4.55 -14.56 0.65
N ILE A 157 4.70 -13.37 1.22
CA ILE A 157 3.82 -12.23 1.04
C ILE A 157 4.41 -11.27 0.01
N ILE A 158 5.67 -10.88 0.17
CA ILE A 158 6.28 -9.85 -0.67
C ILE A 158 6.77 -10.42 -2.02
N PRO A 159 6.66 -9.68 -3.14
CA PRO A 159 7.21 -10.12 -4.41
C PRO A 159 8.76 -10.11 -4.41
N PRO A 160 9.43 -10.84 -5.31
CA PRO A 160 10.89 -10.83 -5.42
C PRO A 160 11.48 -9.44 -5.69
N THR A 161 10.73 -8.57 -6.37
CA THR A 161 11.13 -7.19 -6.69
C THR A 161 10.92 -6.21 -5.54
N PHE A 162 10.34 -6.66 -4.42
CA PHE A 162 9.90 -5.79 -3.34
C PHE A 162 11.04 -4.99 -2.71
N LEU A 163 12.13 -5.66 -2.33
CA LEU A 163 13.27 -5.02 -1.66
C LEU A 163 13.91 -3.89 -2.48
N PRO A 164 14.32 -4.10 -3.75
CA PRO A 164 14.92 -3.02 -4.53
C PRO A 164 13.93 -1.88 -4.79
N THR A 165 12.66 -2.20 -5.08
CA THR A 165 11.62 -1.21 -5.32
C THR A 165 11.30 -0.36 -4.09
N LEU A 166 11.20 -0.99 -2.92
CA LEU A 166 10.96 -0.30 -1.65
C LEU A 166 12.13 0.58 -1.22
N THR A 167 13.36 0.10 -1.38
CA THR A 167 14.56 0.87 -1.05
C THR A 167 14.60 2.15 -1.89
N GLN A 168 14.32 2.03 -3.19
CA GLN A 168 14.25 3.17 -4.10
C GLN A 168 13.09 4.14 -3.76
N ALA A 169 11.97 3.61 -3.26
CA ALA A 169 10.82 4.40 -2.86
C ALA A 169 10.89 4.98 -1.44
N GLY A 170 11.99 4.77 -0.70
CA GLY A 170 12.18 5.32 0.64
C GLY A 170 11.57 4.50 1.79
N PHE A 171 11.24 3.23 1.57
CA PHE A 171 10.67 2.32 2.57
C PHE A 171 11.76 1.59 3.37
N GLY A 172 12.58 2.36 4.07
CA GLY A 172 13.76 1.84 4.78
C GLY A 172 13.42 0.79 5.83
N ARG A 173 12.36 1.00 6.64
CA ARG A 173 12.00 0.09 7.74
C ARG A 173 11.45 -1.22 7.22
N THR A 174 10.54 -1.14 6.25
CA THR A 174 9.93 -2.32 5.62
C THR A 174 10.97 -3.15 4.90
N ALA A 175 11.89 -2.51 4.16
CA ALA A 175 12.98 -3.20 3.47
C ALA A 175 13.93 -3.90 4.45
N GLN A 176 14.32 -3.24 5.55
CA GLN A 176 15.15 -3.84 6.61
C GLN A 176 14.45 -5.02 7.30
N PHE A 177 13.15 -4.90 7.59
CA PHE A 177 12.38 -5.98 8.20
C PHE A 177 12.31 -7.19 7.25
N ALA A 178 11.98 -6.97 5.98
CA ALA A 178 11.90 -8.01 4.98
C ALA A 178 13.26 -8.69 4.75
N SER A 179 14.37 -7.94 4.75
CA SER A 179 15.72 -8.50 4.57
C SER A 179 16.16 -9.31 5.79
N ALA A 180 15.98 -8.82 7.02
CA ALA A 180 16.32 -9.54 8.25
C ALA A 180 15.57 -10.89 8.35
N ASN A 181 14.28 -10.88 8.00
CA ASN A 181 13.47 -12.10 7.97
C ASN A 181 13.80 -13.02 6.79
N SER A 182 14.54 -12.56 5.78
CA SER A 182 15.01 -13.42 4.68
C SER A 182 16.27 -14.19 5.04
N VAL A 183 17.14 -13.58 5.87
CA VAL A 183 18.38 -14.21 6.33
C VAL A 183 18.11 -15.28 7.39
N ASN A 184 17.19 -15.02 8.33
CA ASN A 184 16.84 -16.00 9.37
C ASN A 184 16.25 -17.31 8.82
N ASN A 185 15.60 -17.29 7.65
CA ASN A 185 15.11 -18.53 7.01
C ASN A 185 16.19 -19.31 6.25
N ARG A 186 17.35 -18.71 5.96
CA ARG A 186 18.50 -19.46 5.39
C ARG A 186 19.29 -20.23 6.44
N PHE A 187 19.31 -19.75 7.68
CA PHE A 187 20.01 -20.41 8.80
C PHE A 187 19.10 -21.32 9.64
N GLY A 188 17.78 -21.27 9.45
CA GLY A 188 16.81 -22.16 10.12
C GLY A 188 16.70 -23.58 9.55
N SER A 189 17.51 -23.96 8.56
CA SER A 189 17.50 -25.31 7.96
C SER A 189 18.76 -26.14 8.27
N THR A 190 19.57 -25.74 9.25
CA THR A 190 20.71 -26.55 9.71
C THR A 190 20.56 -26.97 11.18
N HIS A 191 20.32 -28.28 11.36
CA HIS A 191 20.54 -29.12 12.56
C HIS A 191 19.58 -28.93 13.76
N PHE A 192 19.04 -29.99 14.39
CA PHE A 192 19.59 -31.33 14.61
C PHE A 192 18.53 -32.44 14.47
N ALA A 193 18.81 -33.41 13.59
CA ALA A 193 18.46 -34.81 13.85
C ALA A 193 19.50 -35.36 14.83
N ASN A 194 19.04 -35.93 15.93
CA ASN A 194 19.70 -36.97 16.71
C ASN A 194 18.60 -37.88 17.25
#